data_AF-A0A2N3TBT0-F1
#
_entry.id   AF-A0A2N3TBT0-F1
#
_cell.length_a   1.000
_cell.length_b   1.000
_cell.length_c   1.000
_cell.angle_alpha   90.00
_cell.angle_beta   90.00
_cell.angle_gamma   90.00
#
_symmetry.space_group_name_H-M   'P 1'
#
loop_
_entity.id
_entity.type
_entity.pdbx_description
1 polymer ?
#
loop_
_entity_poly.entity_id
_entity_poly.type
_entity_poly.pdbx_seq_one_letter_code
_entity_poly.pdbx_strand_id
1 'polypeptide(L)'
;MKLSLNRGITILFAIVLVLLCNSMNSLTGPSTIESEIKPISINKKGEVLCKTRFTKNEMGAYSPIKIEYGFCIISKDTIIEIKTKTIDPTPESSYYEQKDYWDSIFRSETSQQQLNDIKEVILKNKYSFPSTNINSYKVNKILSVSDFETTKNVSLKKNKQKGLFGASSTEYYNEKKVHLLYDFGSIILFNNTNNIDYEELELGSDFDYYNPWIDDMGKEINIGFEVNIITGILIIE
;
A
#
# COMPACT_ATOMS: atom_id res chain seq x y z
N MET A 1 3.00 10.97 64.95
CA MET A 1 3.92 10.13 64.15
C MET A 1 3.24 9.19 63.15
N LYS A 2 1.99 8.73 63.35
CA LYS A 2 1.28 7.84 62.39
C LYS A 2 0.79 8.53 61.09
N LEU A 3 0.51 9.84 61.11
CA LEU A 3 0.02 10.59 59.93
C LEU A 3 1.09 10.90 58.87
N SER A 4 2.37 11.02 59.25
CA SER A 4 3.46 11.31 58.32
C SER A 4 3.92 10.08 57.53
N LEU A 5 3.85 8.89 58.14
CA LEU A 5 4.20 7.63 57.49
C LEU A 5 3.22 7.29 56.35
N ASN A 6 1.93 7.57 56.56
CA ASN A 6 0.88 7.31 55.56
C ASN A 6 1.02 8.22 54.34
N ARG A 7 1.37 9.50 54.54
CA ARG A 7 1.62 10.46 53.45
C ARG A 7 2.84 10.07 52.60
N GLY A 8 3.91 9.59 53.22
CA GLY A 8 5.10 9.13 52.50
C GLY A 8 4.83 7.92 51.60
N ILE A 9 4.03 6.96 52.08
CA ILE A 9 3.63 5.78 51.32
C ILE A 9 2.74 6.18 50.13
N THR A 10 1.79 7.09 50.32
CA THR A 10 0.92 7.57 49.22
C THR A 10 1.71 8.31 48.15
N ILE A 11 2.68 9.15 48.52
CA ILE A 11 3.55 9.85 47.56
C ILE A 11 4.42 8.86 46.79
N LEU A 12 5.00 7.87 47.48
CA LEU A 12 5.79 6.82 46.83
C LEU A 12 4.95 6.02 45.84
N PHE A 13 3.71 5.67 46.22
CA PHE A 13 2.78 4.95 45.35
C PHE A 13 2.39 5.77 44.11
N ALA A 14 2.17 7.08 44.27
CA ALA A 14 1.89 7.99 43.17
C ALA A 14 3.09 8.13 42.21
N ILE A 15 4.32 8.20 42.74
CA ILE A 15 5.55 8.26 41.93
C ILE A 15 5.74 6.95 41.15
N VAL A 16 5.54 5.79 41.79
CA VAL A 16 5.62 4.48 41.13
C VAL A 16 4.55 4.36 40.04
N LEU A 17 3.33 4.82 40.28
CA LEU A 17 2.26 4.80 39.28
C LEU A 17 2.59 5.70 38.08
N VAL A 18 3.14 6.90 38.31
CA VAL A 18 3.59 7.81 37.23
C VAL A 18 4.77 7.22 36.45
N LEU A 19 5.69 6.52 37.11
CA LEU A 19 6.80 5.82 36.46
C LEU A 19 6.31 4.61 35.64
N LEU A 20 5.33 3.86 36.14
CA LEU A 20 4.71 2.74 35.41
C LEU A 20 3.92 3.24 34.20
N CYS A 21 3.15 4.33 34.32
CA CYS A 21 2.45 4.93 33.18
C CYS A 21 3.41 5.47 32.10
N ASN A 22 4.57 6.01 32.49
CA ASN A 22 5.60 6.46 31.52
C ASN A 22 6.34 5.29 30.84
N SER A 23 6.30 4.08 31.41
CA SER A 23 6.90 2.89 30.79
C SER A 23 6.05 2.28 29.67
N MET A 24 4.79 2.70 29.52
CA MET A 24 3.87 2.23 28.47
C MET A 24 3.95 3.06 27.17
N ASN A 25 4.96 3.92 27.00
CA ASN A 25 5.12 4.75 25.79
C ASN A 25 5.57 3.97 24.53
N SER A 26 5.67 2.63 24.60
CA SER A 26 5.73 1.78 23.41
C SER A 26 4.30 1.38 23.04
N LEU A 27 3.53 2.33 22.49
CA LEU A 27 2.31 1.99 21.75
C LEU A 27 2.73 1.19 20.51
N THR A 28 2.60 -0.14 20.58
CA THR A 28 2.57 -1.01 19.41
C THR A 28 1.29 -0.69 18.66
N GLY A 29 1.39 0.05 17.56
CA GLY A 29 0.31 0.20 16.59
C GLY A 29 0.14 -1.07 15.76
N PRO A 30 -0.86 -1.11 14.88
CA PRO A 30 -1.02 -2.22 13.94
C PRO A 30 0.11 -2.23 12.90
N SER A 31 0.44 -3.41 12.40
CA SER A 31 1.33 -3.55 11.25
C SER A 31 0.59 -3.11 9.99
N THR A 32 1.11 -2.10 9.28
CA THR A 32 0.43 -1.51 8.13
C THR A 32 1.17 -1.74 6.82
N ILE A 33 0.40 -1.76 5.72
CA ILE A 33 0.95 -1.81 4.36
C ILE A 33 0.36 -0.73 3.46
N GLU A 34 1.22 -0.09 2.68
CA GLU A 34 0.84 0.79 1.58
C GLU A 34 1.49 0.26 0.30
N SER A 35 0.68 -0.02 -0.72
CA SER A 35 1.13 -0.54 -2.02
C SER A 35 0.44 0.23 -3.14
N GLU A 36 1.05 1.31 -3.58
CA GLU A 36 0.46 2.22 -4.55
C GLU A 36 1.05 2.03 -5.95
N ILE A 37 0.18 2.06 -6.96
CA ILE A 37 0.55 1.97 -8.37
C ILE A 37 -0.08 3.16 -9.11
N LYS A 38 0.76 3.95 -9.79
CA LYS A 38 0.32 5.09 -10.60
C LYS A 38 0.67 4.88 -12.07
N PRO A 39 -0.31 4.68 -12.98
CA PRO A 39 -0.06 4.55 -14.41
C PRO A 39 0.62 5.78 -15.01
N ILE A 40 1.51 5.52 -15.96
CA ILE A 40 2.26 6.52 -16.74
C ILE A 40 1.88 6.44 -18.21
N SER A 41 1.91 5.24 -18.78
CA SER A 41 1.77 5.03 -20.22
C SER A 41 1.20 3.64 -20.50
N ILE A 42 0.51 3.49 -21.63
CA ILE A 42 0.09 2.21 -22.18
C ILE A 42 0.65 2.07 -23.60
N ASN A 43 1.11 0.88 -23.96
CA ASN A 43 1.61 0.62 -25.30
C ASN A 43 0.60 -0.14 -26.18
N LYS A 44 0.97 -0.36 -27.44
CA LYS A 44 0.10 -1.04 -28.43
C LYS A 44 -0.22 -2.51 -28.09
N LYS A 45 0.55 -3.14 -27.20
CA LYS A 45 0.29 -4.51 -26.72
C LYS A 45 -0.68 -4.54 -25.53
N GLY A 46 -1.13 -3.38 -25.05
CA GLY A 46 -1.94 -3.27 -23.84
C GLY A 46 -1.12 -3.37 -22.55
N GLU A 47 0.21 -3.32 -22.61
CA GLU A 47 1.04 -3.29 -21.41
C GLU A 47 1.01 -1.88 -20.82
N VAL A 48 0.92 -1.77 -19.50
CA VAL A 48 0.84 -0.51 -18.76
C VAL A 48 2.11 -0.30 -17.95
N LEU A 49 2.81 0.81 -18.18
CA LEU A 49 3.93 1.28 -17.36
C LEU A 49 3.39 2.11 -16.21
N CYS A 50 3.84 1.82 -14.99
CA CYS A 50 3.44 2.53 -13.78
C CYS A 50 4.64 2.93 -12.92
N LYS A 51 4.48 3.97 -12.10
CA LYS A 51 5.30 4.23 -10.92
C LYS A 51 4.76 3.41 -9.75
N THR A 52 5.64 2.96 -8.87
CA THR A 52 5.26 2.21 -7.67
C THR A 52 5.84 2.87 -6.41
N ARG A 53 5.07 2.80 -5.33
CA ARG A 53 5.51 3.16 -3.98
C ARG A 53 5.00 2.09 -3.03
N PHE A 54 5.90 1.54 -2.23
CA PHE A 54 5.59 0.45 -1.30
C PHE A 54 6.19 0.72 0.08
N THR A 55 5.38 0.58 1.12
CA THR A 55 5.80 0.65 2.52
C THR A 55 5.22 -0.53 3.29
N LYS A 56 6.03 -1.10 4.18
CA LYS A 56 5.67 -2.25 5.00
C LYS A 56 6.12 -1.99 6.43
N ASN A 57 5.18 -1.83 7.35
CA ASN A 57 5.44 -1.63 8.77
C ASN A 57 5.17 -2.93 9.53
N GLU A 58 6.23 -3.70 9.82
CA GLU A 58 6.13 -5.03 10.46
C GLU A 58 5.98 -5.00 11.98
N MET A 59 6.22 -3.85 12.63
CA MET A 59 6.26 -3.75 14.10
C MET A 59 5.35 -2.67 14.67
N GLY A 60 4.51 -2.05 13.83
CA GLY A 60 3.47 -1.14 14.28
C GLY A 60 3.94 0.13 15.01
N ALA A 61 5.23 0.45 14.97
CA ALA A 61 5.76 1.61 15.67
C ALA A 61 5.48 2.90 14.90
N TYR A 62 5.34 4.02 15.62
CA TYR A 62 5.33 5.40 15.10
C TYR A 62 6.69 5.86 14.53
N SER A 63 7.53 4.93 14.07
CA SER A 63 8.88 5.21 13.58
C SER A 63 8.90 5.35 12.05
N PRO A 64 9.91 6.02 11.47
CA PRO A 64 10.21 5.95 10.05
C PRO A 64 10.17 4.50 9.53
N ILE A 65 9.56 4.29 8.37
CA ILE A 65 9.35 2.97 7.75
C ILE A 65 10.14 2.93 6.45
N LYS A 66 10.70 1.77 6.10
CA LYS A 66 11.34 1.59 4.80
C LYS A 66 10.36 1.87 3.66
N ILE A 67 10.77 2.71 2.71
CA ILE A 67 9.98 3.02 1.51
C ILE A 67 10.72 2.52 0.27
N GLU A 68 10.04 1.73 -0.56
CA GLU A 68 10.53 1.29 -1.85
C GLU A 68 9.78 2.01 -2.98
N TYR A 69 10.53 2.76 -3.79
CA TYR A 69 10.06 3.35 -5.04
C TYR A 69 10.58 2.56 -6.23
N GLY A 70 9.77 2.53 -7.27
CA GLY A 70 10.12 1.81 -8.48
C GLY A 70 9.16 2.06 -9.63
N PHE A 71 9.20 1.11 -10.56
CA PHE A 71 8.28 1.02 -11.67
C PHE A 71 7.72 -0.38 -11.75
N CYS A 72 6.55 -0.52 -12.37
CA CYS A 72 6.08 -1.83 -12.79
C CYS A 72 5.55 -1.79 -14.23
N ILE A 73 5.58 -2.94 -14.88
CA ILE A 73 4.91 -3.18 -16.15
C ILE A 73 3.85 -4.23 -15.91
N ILE A 74 2.60 -3.85 -16.16
CA ILE A 74 1.45 -4.73 -16.03
C ILE A 74 1.08 -5.21 -17.43
N SER A 75 1.07 -6.51 -17.63
CA SER A 75 0.49 -7.18 -18.81
C SER A 75 -0.64 -8.09 -18.36
N LYS A 76 -1.35 -8.69 -19.32
CA LYS A 76 -2.36 -9.71 -19.03
C LYS A 76 -1.79 -10.92 -18.27
N ASP A 77 -0.52 -11.26 -18.49
CA ASP A 77 0.05 -12.48 -17.93
C ASP A 77 0.86 -12.22 -16.65
N THR A 78 1.48 -11.04 -16.55
CA THR A 78 2.53 -10.79 -15.55
C THR A 78 2.54 -9.35 -15.03
N ILE A 79 3.03 -9.19 -13.81
CA ILE A 79 3.43 -7.90 -13.24
C ILE A 79 4.94 -7.96 -13.08
N ILE A 80 5.67 -7.09 -13.78
CA ILE A 80 7.13 -7.03 -13.70
C ILE A 80 7.49 -5.82 -12.86
N GLU A 81 8.08 -6.06 -11.69
CA GLU A 81 8.46 -5.02 -10.73
C GLU A 81 9.94 -4.65 -10.89
N ILE A 82 10.25 -3.36 -10.87
CA ILE A 82 11.59 -2.81 -11.05
C ILE A 82 11.85 -1.83 -9.90
N LYS A 83 12.62 -2.28 -8.90
CA LYS A 83 13.05 -1.44 -7.78
C LYS A 83 14.11 -0.45 -8.23
N THR A 84 13.98 0.82 -7.84
CA THR A 84 14.94 1.86 -8.21
C THR A 84 15.54 2.58 -7.00
N LYS A 85 14.71 2.93 -6.02
CA LYS A 85 15.16 3.64 -4.82
C LYS A 85 14.52 3.06 -3.57
N THR A 86 15.36 2.80 -2.58
CA THR A 86 14.94 2.52 -1.21
C THR A 86 15.31 3.70 -0.32
N ILE A 87 14.40 4.10 0.54
CA ILE A 87 14.66 5.00 1.66
C ILE A 87 14.61 4.16 2.92
N ASP A 88 15.76 4.05 3.58
CA ASP A 88 15.87 3.38 4.86
C ASP A 88 15.56 4.34 6.01
N PRO A 89 14.94 3.85 7.10
CA PRO A 89 14.59 4.68 8.25
C PRO A 89 15.80 5.20 9.04
N THR A 90 16.99 4.65 8.78
CA THR A 90 18.24 5.04 9.45
C THR A 90 19.31 5.46 8.42
N PRO A 91 20.00 6.60 8.63
CA PRO A 91 19.81 7.57 9.70
C PRO A 91 18.56 8.44 9.49
N GLU A 92 17.78 8.62 10.56
CA GLU A 92 16.50 9.38 10.55
C GLU A 92 16.68 10.83 10.09
N SER A 93 17.84 11.44 10.34
CA SER A 93 18.14 12.83 10.00
C SER A 93 17.97 13.17 8.52
N SER A 94 18.08 12.18 7.62
CA SER A 94 17.90 12.36 6.17
C SER A 94 16.62 11.69 5.63
N TYR A 95 15.89 10.97 6.49
CA TYR A 95 14.75 10.15 6.09
C TYR A 95 13.61 11.01 5.56
N TYR A 96 13.18 12.02 6.33
CA TYR A 96 12.02 12.83 5.99
C TYR A 96 12.25 13.68 4.73
N GLU A 97 13.44 14.28 4.58
CA GLU A 97 13.79 15.05 3.38
C GLU A 97 13.78 14.16 2.12
N GLN A 98 14.40 12.98 2.20
CA GLN A 98 14.37 12.02 1.09
C GLN A 98 12.94 11.57 0.80
N LYS A 99 12.16 11.24 1.83
CA LYS A 99 10.78 10.80 1.68
C LYS A 99 9.96 11.87 0.96
N ASP A 100 10.03 13.12 1.39
CA ASP A 100 9.25 14.19 0.80
C ASP A 100 9.65 14.45 -0.65
N TYR A 101 10.95 14.42 -0.94
CA TYR A 101 11.47 14.50 -2.31
C TYR A 101 10.92 13.38 -3.20
N TRP A 102 11.06 12.11 -2.78
CA TRP A 102 10.64 10.97 -3.61
C TRP A 102 9.11 10.82 -3.67
N ASP A 103 8.38 11.15 -2.61
CA ASP A 103 6.92 11.24 -2.63
C ASP A 103 6.44 12.30 -3.62
N SER A 104 7.13 13.44 -3.71
CA SER A 104 6.79 14.47 -4.72
C SER A 104 6.98 13.95 -6.15
N ILE A 105 8.05 13.19 -6.41
CA ILE A 105 8.30 12.56 -7.72
C ILE A 105 7.26 11.47 -8.01
N PHE A 106 6.91 10.66 -7.02
CA PHE A 106 5.88 9.65 -7.17
C PHE A 106 4.52 10.27 -7.50
N ARG A 107 4.13 11.32 -6.76
CA ARG A 107 2.84 11.99 -6.90
C ARG A 107 2.73 12.89 -8.14
N SER A 108 3.83 13.40 -8.68
CA SER A 108 3.81 14.26 -9.87
C SER A 108 3.31 13.53 -11.13
N GLU A 109 2.91 14.29 -12.14
CA GLU A 109 2.72 13.74 -13.48
C GLU A 109 4.07 13.45 -14.14
N THR A 110 4.11 12.43 -14.99
CA THR A 110 5.34 12.11 -15.73
C THR A 110 5.34 12.89 -17.03
N SER A 111 6.38 13.68 -17.27
CA SER A 111 6.56 14.40 -18.52
C SER A 111 7.01 13.46 -19.64
N GLN A 112 6.89 13.89 -20.90
CA GLN A 112 7.37 13.11 -22.03
C GLN A 112 8.88 12.87 -21.98
N GLN A 113 9.67 13.85 -21.49
CA GLN A 113 11.10 13.68 -21.31
C GLN A 113 11.40 12.60 -20.26
N GLN A 114 10.73 12.65 -19.10
CA GLN A 114 10.89 11.64 -18.07
C GLN A 114 10.50 10.24 -18.57
N LEU A 115 9.44 10.12 -19.39
CA LEU A 115 9.08 8.86 -20.03
C LEU A 115 10.21 8.33 -20.93
N ASN A 116 10.84 9.20 -21.71
CA ASN A 116 11.98 8.82 -22.54
C ASN A 116 13.16 8.33 -21.69
N ASP A 117 13.49 9.05 -20.63
CA ASP A 117 14.57 8.68 -19.70
C ASP A 117 14.28 7.34 -19.02
N ILE A 118 13.05 7.10 -18.58
CA ILE A 118 12.62 5.81 -17.99
C ILE A 118 12.81 4.68 -19.02
N LYS A 119 12.38 4.89 -20.27
CA LYS A 119 12.50 3.87 -21.33
C LYS A 119 13.95 3.51 -21.61
N GLU A 120 14.82 4.51 -21.67
CA GLU A 120 16.24 4.31 -21.97
C GLU A 120 16.99 3.70 -20.79
N VAL A 121 16.92 4.34 -19.63
CA VAL A 121 17.78 4.03 -18.47
C VAL A 121 17.23 2.85 -17.67
N ILE A 122 15.93 2.85 -17.37
CA ILE A 122 15.31 1.85 -16.50
C ILE A 122 14.88 0.62 -17.31
N LEU A 123 14.18 0.84 -18.42
CA LEU A 123 13.62 -0.24 -19.24
C LEU A 123 14.60 -0.77 -20.30
N LYS A 124 15.75 -0.14 -20.49
CA LYS A 124 16.79 -0.53 -21.46
C LYS A 124 16.24 -0.71 -22.87
N ASN A 125 15.29 0.14 -23.26
CA ASN A 125 14.58 0.12 -24.55
C ASN A 125 13.87 -1.21 -24.89
N LYS A 126 13.56 -2.04 -23.89
CA LYS A 126 12.83 -3.31 -24.09
C LYS A 126 11.35 -3.11 -24.42
N TYR A 127 10.79 -1.96 -24.07
CA TYR A 127 9.36 -1.66 -24.19
C TYR A 127 9.12 -0.36 -24.96
N SER A 128 8.07 -0.37 -25.78
CA SER A 128 7.72 0.78 -26.63
C SER A 128 6.52 1.54 -26.09
N PHE A 129 6.75 2.39 -25.08
CA PHE A 129 5.74 3.32 -24.55
C PHE A 129 5.74 4.63 -25.36
N PRO A 130 4.62 4.99 -26.02
CA PRO A 130 4.60 6.11 -26.97
C PRO A 130 4.41 7.47 -26.30
N SER A 131 3.54 7.58 -25.30
CA SER A 131 3.18 8.86 -24.67
C SER A 131 2.61 8.66 -23.27
N THR A 132 2.53 9.73 -22.49
CA THR A 132 2.03 9.73 -21.10
C THR A 132 0.50 9.90 -21.00
N ASN A 133 -0.24 9.59 -22.06
CA ASN A 133 -1.69 9.82 -22.12
C ASN A 133 -2.50 8.66 -21.49
N ILE A 134 -2.44 8.53 -20.17
CA ILE A 134 -3.28 7.58 -19.40
C ILE A 134 -4.61 8.18 -18.93
N ASN A 135 -4.80 9.49 -19.09
CA ASN A 135 -6.00 10.19 -18.62
C ASN A 135 -7.29 9.73 -19.31
N SER A 136 -7.22 9.31 -20.57
CA SER A 136 -8.38 8.75 -21.29
C SER A 136 -8.91 7.44 -20.70
N TYR A 137 -8.10 6.75 -19.88
CA TYR A 137 -8.46 5.48 -19.23
C TYR A 137 -8.84 5.67 -17.77
N LYS A 138 -8.75 6.89 -17.25
CA LYS A 138 -9.09 7.20 -15.85
C LYS A 138 -10.61 7.18 -15.72
N VAL A 139 -11.10 6.35 -14.80
CA VAL A 139 -12.54 6.23 -14.51
C VAL A 139 -12.88 6.96 -13.22
N ASN A 140 -12.10 6.72 -12.16
CA ASN A 140 -12.30 7.28 -10.83
C ASN A 140 -13.77 7.21 -10.34
N LYS A 141 -14.33 6.00 -10.31
CA LYS A 141 -15.75 5.78 -10.00
C LYS A 141 -15.90 4.73 -8.88
N ILE A 142 -16.81 5.00 -7.97
CA ILE A 142 -17.24 4.06 -6.93
C ILE A 142 -18.52 3.36 -7.39
N LEU A 143 -18.56 2.03 -7.30
CA LEU A 143 -19.67 1.17 -7.70
C LEU A 143 -19.95 0.12 -6.63
N SER A 144 -21.17 -0.44 -6.59
CA SER A 144 -21.39 -1.69 -5.88
C SER A 144 -20.63 -2.82 -6.57
N VAL A 145 -20.26 -3.87 -5.83
CA VAL A 145 -19.65 -5.08 -6.41
C VAL A 145 -20.55 -5.67 -7.49
N SER A 146 -21.86 -5.79 -7.24
CA SER A 146 -22.84 -6.34 -8.19
C SER A 146 -22.89 -5.56 -9.51
N ASP A 147 -22.91 -4.23 -9.44
CA ASP A 147 -22.95 -3.39 -10.65
C ASP A 147 -21.68 -3.56 -11.47
N PHE A 148 -20.52 -3.61 -10.81
CA PHE A 148 -19.24 -3.84 -11.46
C PHE A 148 -19.20 -5.22 -12.13
N GLU A 149 -19.53 -6.29 -11.40
CA GLU A 149 -19.52 -7.66 -11.91
C GLU A 149 -20.46 -7.83 -13.10
N THR A 150 -21.65 -7.22 -13.05
CA THR A 150 -22.61 -7.22 -14.16
C THR A 150 -22.09 -6.45 -15.36
N THR A 151 -21.55 -5.25 -15.14
CA THR A 151 -21.05 -4.37 -16.23
C THR A 151 -19.83 -4.96 -16.92
N LYS A 152 -18.95 -5.60 -16.15
CA LYS A 152 -17.71 -6.19 -16.66
C LYS A 152 -17.81 -7.66 -17.00
N ASN A 153 -18.96 -8.29 -16.73
CA ASN A 153 -19.17 -9.72 -16.93
C ASN A 153 -18.05 -10.55 -16.28
N VAL A 154 -17.64 -10.18 -15.07
CA VAL A 154 -16.53 -10.79 -14.32
C VAL A 154 -16.98 -11.06 -12.89
N SER A 155 -16.46 -12.12 -12.27
CA SER A 155 -16.67 -12.36 -10.84
C SER A 155 -15.39 -12.08 -10.06
N LEU A 156 -15.45 -11.14 -9.11
CA LEU A 156 -14.36 -10.80 -8.18
C LEU A 156 -14.11 -11.93 -7.17
N LYS A 157 -15.11 -12.78 -6.91
CA LYS A 157 -14.94 -14.00 -6.11
C LYS A 157 -14.04 -15.03 -6.81
N LYS A 158 -14.11 -15.11 -8.14
CA LYS A 158 -13.30 -16.06 -8.93
C LYS A 158 -11.98 -15.47 -9.41
N ASN A 159 -11.96 -14.15 -9.63
CA ASN A 159 -10.80 -13.43 -10.16
C ASN A 159 -10.25 -12.52 -9.07
N LYS A 160 -9.21 -13.00 -8.38
CA LYS A 160 -8.53 -12.23 -7.35
C LYS A 160 -7.79 -11.05 -7.96
N GLN A 161 -7.79 -9.94 -7.26
CA GLN A 161 -6.90 -8.83 -7.59
C GLN A 161 -5.47 -9.22 -7.19
N LYS A 162 -4.50 -8.70 -7.93
CA LYS A 162 -3.07 -8.80 -7.63
C LYS A 162 -2.57 -7.46 -7.07
N GLY A 163 -1.63 -7.50 -6.15
CA GLY A 163 -0.89 -6.35 -5.65
C GLY A 163 0.58 -6.39 -6.07
N LEU A 164 1.37 -5.42 -5.60
CA LEU A 164 2.83 -5.51 -5.69
C LEU A 164 3.35 -6.65 -4.82
N PHE A 165 4.57 -7.11 -5.08
CA PHE A 165 5.25 -8.16 -4.31
C PHE A 165 4.48 -9.48 -4.21
N GLY A 166 3.71 -9.80 -5.25
CA GLY A 166 2.97 -11.07 -5.35
C GLY A 166 1.75 -11.17 -4.44
N ALA A 167 1.31 -10.08 -3.81
CA ALA A 167 0.10 -10.08 -3.01
C ALA A 167 -1.14 -10.37 -3.85
N SER A 168 -2.16 -10.92 -3.20
CA SER A 168 -3.45 -11.16 -3.83
C SER A 168 -4.59 -10.79 -2.90
N SER A 169 -5.70 -10.35 -3.46
CA SER A 169 -6.89 -10.06 -2.67
C SER A 169 -7.44 -11.34 -2.06
N THR A 170 -7.99 -11.21 -0.86
CA THR A 170 -8.78 -12.27 -0.22
C THR A 170 -10.21 -12.26 -0.77
N GLU A 171 -11.16 -12.87 -0.06
CA GLU A 171 -12.55 -12.85 -0.50
C GLU A 171 -13.12 -11.41 -0.52
N TYR A 172 -13.94 -11.13 -1.53
CA TYR A 172 -14.77 -9.92 -1.60
C TYR A 172 -16.03 -10.14 -0.77
N TYR A 173 -16.28 -9.26 0.19
CA TYR A 173 -17.53 -9.24 0.94
C TYR A 173 -18.57 -8.41 0.18
N ASN A 174 -19.79 -8.94 0.05
CA ASN A 174 -20.87 -8.34 -0.76
C ASN A 174 -21.28 -6.92 -0.32
N GLU A 175 -20.98 -6.56 0.93
CA GLU A 175 -21.32 -5.26 1.51
C GLU A 175 -20.30 -4.16 1.12
N LYS A 176 -19.14 -4.52 0.56
CA LYS A 176 -18.10 -3.58 0.13
C LYS A 176 -18.43 -2.96 -1.23
N LYS A 177 -17.89 -1.77 -1.47
CA LYS A 177 -17.92 -1.10 -2.80
C LYS A 177 -16.57 -1.24 -3.49
N VAL A 178 -16.53 -1.12 -4.80
CA VAL A 178 -15.29 -1.06 -5.57
C VAL A 178 -15.03 0.36 -6.05
N HIS A 179 -13.79 0.84 -5.88
CA HIS A 179 -13.34 2.12 -6.42
C HIS A 179 -12.42 1.88 -7.62
N LEU A 180 -12.97 2.02 -8.82
CA LEU A 180 -12.22 1.88 -10.07
C LEU A 180 -11.42 3.15 -10.33
N LEU A 181 -10.10 3.02 -10.38
CA LEU A 181 -9.19 4.11 -10.72
C LEU A 181 -9.02 4.22 -12.24
N TYR A 182 -8.69 3.10 -12.88
CA TYR A 182 -8.38 3.03 -14.31
C TYR A 182 -8.97 1.76 -14.94
N ASP A 183 -9.32 1.88 -16.20
CA ASP A 183 -9.85 0.79 -17.02
C ASP A 183 -9.18 0.81 -18.39
N PHE A 184 -8.22 -0.10 -18.57
CA PHE A 184 -7.50 -0.29 -19.83
C PHE A 184 -8.12 -1.42 -20.69
N GLY A 185 -9.35 -1.82 -20.40
CA GLY A 185 -10.02 -2.96 -21.01
C GLY A 185 -9.69 -4.26 -20.29
N SER A 186 -8.53 -4.86 -20.58
CA SER A 186 -8.10 -6.13 -19.97
C SER A 186 -7.40 -5.97 -18.61
N ILE A 187 -6.97 -4.76 -18.28
CA ILE A 187 -6.33 -4.42 -17.00
C ILE A 187 -7.17 -3.36 -16.33
N ILE A 188 -7.69 -3.66 -15.14
CA ILE A 188 -8.45 -2.72 -14.31
C ILE A 188 -7.68 -2.47 -13.02
N LEU A 189 -7.55 -1.20 -12.64
CA LEU A 189 -6.92 -0.79 -11.39
C LEU A 189 -7.96 -0.30 -10.39
N PHE A 190 -7.87 -0.80 -9.16
CA PHE A 190 -8.75 -0.46 -8.06
C PHE A 190 -7.99 0.26 -6.97
N ASN A 191 -8.68 1.14 -6.27
CA ASN A 191 -8.25 1.61 -4.96
C ASN A 191 -8.90 0.73 -3.89
N ASN A 192 -8.08 0.08 -3.08
CA ASN A 192 -8.52 -0.67 -1.91
C ASN A 192 -8.02 0.09 -0.68
N THR A 193 -8.93 0.58 0.15
CA THR A 193 -8.62 1.38 1.34
C THR A 193 -9.56 0.99 2.46
N ASN A 194 -8.97 0.66 3.61
CA ASN A 194 -9.72 0.37 4.83
C ASN A 194 -9.76 1.59 5.77
N ASN A 195 -9.20 2.72 5.35
CA ASN A 195 -9.26 3.97 6.11
C ASN A 195 -10.64 4.62 5.91
N ILE A 196 -11.52 4.46 6.89
CA ILE A 196 -12.85 5.04 6.87
C ILE A 196 -13.10 5.80 8.16
N ASP A 197 -13.55 7.05 8.04
CA ASP A 197 -14.37 7.68 9.07
C ASP A 197 -15.65 6.84 9.24
N TYR A 198 -16.06 6.56 10.47
CA TYR A 198 -17.08 5.59 10.94
C TYR A 198 -18.46 5.50 10.23
N GLU A 199 -18.71 6.23 9.13
CA GLU A 199 -19.98 6.29 8.41
C GLU A 199 -19.94 5.81 6.93
N GLU A 200 -18.78 5.53 6.33
CA GLU A 200 -18.69 4.98 4.96
C GLU A 200 -18.32 3.49 4.93
N LEU A 201 -18.68 2.77 3.86
CA LEU A 201 -18.37 1.34 3.69
C LEU A 201 -16.93 1.15 3.22
N GLU A 202 -16.28 0.06 3.67
CA GLU A 202 -14.94 -0.34 3.20
C GLU A 202 -14.88 -0.40 1.66
N LEU A 203 -13.83 0.19 1.09
CA LEU A 203 -13.61 0.23 -0.35
C LEU A 203 -12.63 -0.88 -0.73
N GLY A 204 -13.11 -1.83 -1.52
CA GLY A 204 -12.27 -2.85 -2.14
C GLY A 204 -12.27 -4.18 -1.41
N SER A 205 -11.13 -4.87 -1.43
CA SER A 205 -10.90 -6.15 -0.76
C SER A 205 -9.63 -6.08 0.07
N ASP A 206 -9.57 -6.94 1.08
CA ASP A 206 -8.37 -7.14 1.87
C ASP A 206 -7.32 -7.90 1.05
N PHE A 207 -6.05 -7.77 1.40
CA PHE A 207 -4.93 -8.40 0.68
C PHE A 207 -4.07 -9.19 1.64
N ASP A 208 -3.66 -10.37 1.18
CA ASP A 208 -2.71 -11.20 1.91
C ASP A 208 -1.29 -10.80 1.49
N TYR A 209 -0.60 -10.11 2.39
CA TYR A 209 0.85 -9.92 2.35
C TYR A 209 1.48 -10.77 3.44
N TYR A 210 2.53 -11.49 3.06
CA TYR A 210 3.24 -12.37 3.97
C TYR A 210 3.96 -11.57 5.08
N ASN A 211 3.54 -11.80 6.33
CA ASN A 211 4.14 -11.26 7.54
C ASN A 211 4.63 -12.39 8.45
N PRO A 212 5.87 -12.89 8.29
CA PRO A 212 6.37 -13.97 9.11
C PRO A 212 6.63 -13.49 10.54
N TRP A 213 6.02 -14.16 11.51
CA TRP A 213 6.26 -13.97 12.93
C TRP A 213 6.64 -15.30 13.59
N ILE A 214 7.57 -15.27 14.53
CA ILE A 214 7.94 -16.47 15.30
C ILE A 214 7.14 -16.46 16.60
N ASP A 215 6.29 -17.47 16.79
CA ASP A 215 5.51 -17.63 18.02
C ASP A 215 6.38 -18.06 19.21
N ASP A 216 5.79 -18.09 20.41
CA ASP A 216 6.49 -18.48 21.66
C ASP A 216 7.03 -19.92 21.63
N MET A 217 6.62 -20.74 20.67
CA MET A 217 7.08 -22.12 20.45
C MET A 217 8.16 -22.21 19.35
N GLY A 218 8.59 -21.08 18.78
CA GLY A 218 9.59 -21.03 17.72
C GLY A 218 9.03 -21.35 16.33
N LYS A 219 7.71 -21.38 16.15
CA LYS A 219 7.05 -21.67 14.87
C LYS A 219 6.76 -20.38 14.12
N GLU A 220 7.08 -20.37 12.82
CA GLU A 220 6.72 -19.28 11.92
C GLU A 220 5.21 -19.31 11.60
N ILE A 221 4.53 -18.20 11.85
CA ILE A 221 3.13 -17.96 11.54
C ILE A 221 3.00 -16.68 10.70
N ASN A 222 2.03 -16.63 9.79
CA ASN A 222 1.71 -15.40 9.06
C ASN A 222 0.65 -14.63 9.85
N ILE A 223 1.00 -13.46 10.37
CA ILE A 223 0.07 -12.61 11.14
C ILE A 223 -0.67 -11.57 10.28
N GLY A 224 -0.36 -11.49 8.99
CA GLY A 224 -0.95 -10.53 8.06
C GLY A 224 -0.57 -9.07 8.34
N PHE A 225 -1.14 -8.17 7.55
CA PHE A 225 -1.03 -6.71 7.70
C PHE A 225 -2.43 -6.10 7.73
N GLU A 226 -2.57 -5.01 8.49
CA GLU A 226 -3.67 -4.07 8.27
C GLU A 226 -3.40 -3.30 6.96
N VAL A 227 -4.40 -3.30 6.09
CA VAL A 227 -4.31 -2.67 4.78
C VAL A 227 -4.66 -1.19 4.91
N ASN A 228 -3.69 -0.29 4.75
CA ASN A 228 -3.99 1.14 4.68
C ASN A 228 -4.49 1.51 3.27
N ILE A 229 -3.66 1.28 2.26
CA ILE A 229 -3.98 1.59 0.86
C ILE A 229 -3.28 0.62 -0.08
N ILE A 230 -4.03 0.02 -1.00
CA ILE A 230 -3.51 -0.87 -2.03
C ILE A 230 -4.14 -0.56 -3.37
N THR A 231 -3.31 -0.32 -4.39
CA THR A 231 -3.76 -0.37 -5.77
C THR A 231 -3.85 -1.82 -6.23
N GLY A 232 -5.07 -2.34 -6.33
CA GLY A 232 -5.32 -3.70 -6.79
C GLY A 232 -5.41 -3.78 -8.31
N ILE A 233 -4.87 -4.84 -8.89
CA ILE A 233 -4.84 -5.11 -10.33
C ILE A 233 -5.76 -6.30 -10.63
N LEU A 234 -6.82 -6.08 -11.38
CA LEU A 234 -7.62 -7.17 -11.95
C LEU A 234 -7.26 -7.33 -13.42
N ILE A 235 -6.94 -8.57 -13.81
CA ILE A 235 -6.82 -8.95 -15.21
C ILE A 235 -8.13 -9.62 -15.62
N ILE A 236 -8.73 -9.16 -16.72
CA ILE A 236 -9.93 -9.73 -17.33
C ILE A 236 -9.54 -10.36 -18.67
N GLU A 237 -9.95 -11.62 -18.86
CA GLU A 237 -9.81 -12.38 -20.11
C GLU A 237 -10.89 -12.04 -21.14
#